data_AF-A0A8T7JTM4-F1
#
_entry.id   AF-A0A8T7JTM4-F1
#
_cell.length_a   1.000
_cell.length_b   1.000
_cell.length_c   1.000
_cell.angle_alpha   90.00
_cell.angle_beta   90.00
_cell.angle_gamma   90.00
#
_symmetry.space_group_name_H-M   'P 1'
#
loop_
_entity.id
_entity.type
_entity.pdbx_description
1 polymer ?
#
loop_
_entity_poly.entity_id
_entity_poly.type
_entity_poly.pdbx_seq_one_letter_code
_entity_poly.pdbx_strand_id
1 'polypeptide(L)'
;MTAKLIKDADPIEDPNAVLEKALIEAYLKEKGYTHDDLKKLPADLVEKLMKEASQYASLKMEEVAARAHLVKALHDDASPLEK
;
A
#
# COMPACT_ATOMS: atom_id res chain seq x y z
N MET A 1 -1.74 -44.94 1.52
CA MET A 1 -1.16 -43.78 0.83
C MET A 1 -1.96 -42.54 1.21
N THR A 2 -1.58 -41.87 2.29
CA THR A 2 -2.29 -40.68 2.80
C THR A 2 -1.70 -39.44 2.15
N ALA A 3 -2.48 -38.79 1.27
CA ALA A 3 -2.13 -37.51 0.68
C ALA A 3 -1.97 -36.47 1.79
N LYS A 4 -0.74 -35.96 1.93
CA LYS A 4 -0.39 -34.91 2.88
C LYS A 4 -1.00 -33.61 2.38
N LEU A 5 -2.08 -33.20 3.04
CA LEU A 5 -2.76 -31.93 2.86
C LEU A 5 -1.77 -30.79 3.16
N ILE A 6 -1.38 -30.05 2.13
CA ILE A 6 -0.61 -28.80 2.28
C ILE A 6 -1.62 -27.75 2.76
N LYS A 7 -1.79 -27.69 4.09
CA LYS A 7 -2.19 -26.48 4.79
C LYS A 7 -0.90 -25.84 5.31
N ASP A 8 -0.87 -24.53 5.46
CA ASP A 8 0.27 -23.74 5.95
C ASP A 8 1.16 -23.12 4.85
N ALA A 9 0.53 -22.50 3.85
CA ALA A 9 1.13 -21.29 3.27
C ALA A 9 0.40 -20.11 3.93
N ASP A 10 1.13 -19.27 4.69
CA ASP A 10 0.62 -17.97 5.11
C ASP A 10 -0.01 -17.26 3.90
N PRO A 11 -1.14 -16.57 4.04
CA PRO A 11 -1.68 -15.79 2.95
C PRO A 11 -0.60 -14.84 2.48
N ILE A 12 -0.17 -14.95 1.21
CA ILE A 12 0.71 -13.98 0.60
C ILE A 12 -0.02 -12.65 0.73
N GLU A 13 0.43 -11.77 1.63
CA GLU A 13 -0.20 -10.46 1.82
C GLU A 13 -0.15 -9.73 0.49
N ASP A 14 -1.30 -9.21 0.06
CA ASP A 14 -1.42 -8.43 -1.16
C ASP A 14 -0.43 -7.24 -1.10
N PRO A 15 0.48 -7.08 -2.08
CA PRO A 15 1.50 -6.04 -2.04
C PRO A 15 0.92 -4.62 -1.96
N ASN A 16 -0.26 -4.40 -2.53
CA ASN A 16 -0.94 -3.11 -2.46
C ASN A 16 -1.48 -2.86 -1.05
N ALA A 17 -2.02 -3.89 -0.38
CA ALA A 17 -2.43 -3.80 1.03
C ALA A 17 -1.23 -3.51 1.95
N VAL A 18 -0.06 -4.10 1.69
CA VAL A 18 1.16 -3.79 2.44
C VAL A 18 1.59 -2.33 2.24
N LEU A 19 1.59 -1.86 0.99
CA LEU A 19 1.93 -0.48 0.66
C LEU A 19 0.94 0.53 1.26
N GLU A 20 -0.36 0.25 1.19
CA GLU A 20 -1.40 1.10 1.76
C GLU A 20 -1.21 1.26 3.28
N LYS A 21 -1.00 0.16 4.00
CA LYS A 21 -0.71 0.19 5.45
C LYS A 21 0.52 1.06 5.75
N ALA A 22 1.61 0.89 5.01
CA ALA A 22 2.83 1.66 5.20
C ALA A 22 2.63 3.16 4.92
N LEU A 23 1.82 3.52 3.92
CA LEU A 23 1.49 4.92 3.60
C LEU A 23 0.60 5.56 4.67
N ILE A 24 -0.37 4.82 5.21
CA ILE A 24 -1.19 5.26 6.34
C ILE A 24 -0.31 5.50 7.57
N GLU A 25 0.60 4.58 7.90
CA GLU A 25 1.55 4.75 8.99
C GLU A 25 2.45 5.98 8.80
N ALA A 26 2.94 6.20 7.59
CA ALA A 26 3.75 7.36 7.25
C ALA A 26 2.98 8.67 7.46
N TYR A 27 1.72 8.73 7.02
CA TYR A 27 0.85 9.89 7.22
C TYR A 27 0.62 10.16 8.72
N LEU A 28 0.28 9.13 9.50
CA LEU A 28 0.07 9.27 10.94
C LEU A 28 1.32 9.79 11.64
N LYS A 29 2.49 9.24 11.27
CA LYS A 29 3.78 9.67 11.80
C LYS A 29 4.10 11.13 11.45
N GLU A 30 3.77 11.59 10.24
CA GLU A 30 3.88 13.00 9.85
C GLU A 30 3.00 13.92 10.71
N LYS A 31 1.84 13.42 11.13
CA LYS A 31 0.95 14.11 12.07
C LYS A 31 1.34 13.96 13.55
N GLY A 32 2.41 13.22 13.84
CA GLY A 32 2.90 12.99 15.20
C GLY A 32 2.17 11.88 15.96
N TYR A 33 1.43 11.01 15.27
CA TYR A 33 0.69 9.90 15.85
C TYR A 33 1.24 8.54 15.44
N THR A 34 1.04 7.56 16.31
CA THR A 34 1.15 6.13 16.01
C THR A 34 -0.22 5.47 16.04
N HIS A 35 -0.32 4.24 15.51
CA HIS A 35 -1.54 3.44 15.61
C HIS A 35 -2.00 3.22 17.07
N ASP A 36 -1.06 3.12 18.02
CA ASP A 36 -1.39 2.96 19.43
C ASP A 36 -1.91 4.26 20.06
N ASP A 37 -1.49 5.42 19.54
CA ASP A 37 -2.02 6.71 19.98
C ASP A 37 -3.48 6.88 19.59
N LEU A 38 -3.88 6.39 18.40
CA LEU A 38 -5.27 6.45 17.94
C LEU A 38 -6.25 5.81 18.94
N LYS A 39 -5.84 4.76 19.65
CA LYS A 39 -6.69 4.09 20.65
C LYS A 39 -7.05 4.98 21.84
N LYS A 40 -6.29 6.06 22.07
CA LYS A 40 -6.45 6.99 23.18
C LYS A 40 -7.11 8.30 22.75
N LEU A 41 -7.32 8.50 21.45
CA LEU A 41 -7.91 9.73 20.91
C LEU A 41 -9.44 9.67 20.90
N PRO A 42 -10.10 10.83 20.89
CA PRO A 42 -11.53 10.93 20.62
C PRO A 42 -11.88 10.29 19.26
N ALA A 43 -13.03 9.59 19.21
CA ALA A 43 -13.44 8.83 18.03
C ALA A 43 -13.59 9.69 16.76
N ASP A 44 -14.07 10.92 16.91
CA ASP A 44 -14.19 11.92 15.84
C ASP A 44 -12.82 12.31 15.25
N LEU A 45 -11.81 12.45 16.12
CA LEU A 45 -10.45 12.76 15.69
C LEU A 45 -9.80 11.55 14.99
N VAL A 46 -10.02 10.33 15.51
CA VAL A 46 -9.56 9.10 14.86
C VAL A 46 -10.19 8.96 13.48
N GLU A 47 -11.50 9.16 13.37
CA GLU A 47 -12.21 9.08 12.10
C GLU A 47 -11.66 10.09 11.09
N LYS A 48 -11.43 11.34 11.53
CA LYS A 48 -10.84 12.37 10.69
C LYS A 48 -9.42 11.99 10.22
N LEU A 49 -8.55 11.59 11.14
CA LEU A 49 -7.17 11.19 10.82
C LEU A 49 -7.13 10.01 9.85
N MET A 50 -7.97 8.99 10.06
CA MET A 50 -8.01 7.82 9.19
C MET A 50 -8.57 8.16 7.80
N LYS A 51 -9.58 9.02 7.70
CA LYS A 51 -10.07 9.51 6.39
C LYS A 51 -8.97 10.23 5.62
N GLU A 52 -8.24 11.13 6.28
CA GLU A 52 -7.13 11.85 5.66
C GLU A 52 -5.98 10.90 5.28
N ALA A 53 -5.66 9.92 6.14
CA ALA A 53 -4.63 8.92 5.88
C ALA A 53 -4.97 8.03 4.68
N SER A 54 -6.21 7.55 4.58
CA SER A 54 -6.68 6.76 3.44
C SER A 54 -6.65 7.55 2.13
N GLN A 55 -7.05 8.83 2.17
CA GLN A 55 -6.94 9.72 1.00
C GLN A 55 -5.49 9.91 0.57
N TYR A 56 -4.59 10.16 1.53
CA TYR A 56 -3.16 10.26 1.28
C TYR A 56 -2.59 8.98 0.64
N ALA A 57 -2.91 7.81 1.21
CA ALA A 57 -2.45 6.53 0.70
C ALA A 57 -2.93 6.29 -0.74
N SER A 58 -4.21 6.55 -1.02
CA SER A 58 -4.79 6.42 -2.37
C SER A 58 -4.05 7.27 -3.40
N LEU A 59 -3.79 8.55 -3.08
CA LEU A 59 -3.05 9.45 -3.97
C LEU A 59 -1.62 8.98 -4.21
N LYS A 60 -0.95 8.47 -3.17
CA LYS A 60 0.43 7.96 -3.28
C LYS A 60 0.52 6.66 -4.06
N MET A 61 -0.46 5.77 -3.92
CA MET A 61 -0.52 4.55 -4.72
C MET A 61 -0.71 4.86 -6.21
N GLU A 62 -1.58 5.83 -6.54
CA GLU A 62 -1.76 6.28 -7.92
C GLU A 62 -0.47 6.89 -8.49
N GLU A 63 0.25 7.68 -7.69
CA GLU A 63 1.56 8.23 -8.08
C GLU A 63 2.56 7.11 -8.41
N VAL A 64 2.63 6.07 -7.57
CA VAL A 64 3.50 4.91 -7.78
C VAL A 64 3.09 4.14 -9.04
N ALA A 65 1.79 3.90 -9.25
CA ALA A 65 1.27 3.19 -10.41
C ALA A 65 1.58 3.95 -11.72
N ALA A 66 1.32 5.26 -11.75
CA ALA A 66 1.64 6.11 -12.89
C ALA A 66 3.13 6.10 -13.24
N ARG A 67 4.01 6.15 -12.22
CA ARG A 67 5.46 6.06 -12.41
C ARG A 67 5.89 4.70 -12.95
N ALA A 68 5.32 3.61 -12.43
CA ALA A 68 5.60 2.26 -12.92
C ALA A 68 5.17 2.11 -14.39
N HIS A 69 3.98 2.61 -14.75
CA HIS A 69 3.49 2.62 -16.12
C HIS A 69 4.39 3.43 -17.06
N LEU A 70 4.86 4.60 -16.62
CA LEU A 70 5.79 5.41 -17.40
C LEU A 70 7.12 4.68 -17.64
N VAL A 71 7.72 4.10 -16.59
CA VAL A 71 8.97 3.34 -16.72
C VAL A 71 8.79 2.16 -17.68
N LYS A 72 7.66 1.45 -17.61
CA LYS A 72 7.35 0.37 -18.54
C LYS A 72 7.24 0.88 -19.98
N ALA A 73 6.50 1.98 -20.21
CA ALA A 73 6.36 2.57 -21.54
C ALA A 73 7.71 2.97 -22.14
N LEU A 74 8.61 3.57 -21.35
CA LEU A 74 9.95 3.94 -21.80
C LEU A 74 10.81 2.72 -22.19
N HIS A 75 10.69 1.59 -21.49
CA HIS A 75 11.39 0.35 -21.86
C HIS A 75 10.78 -0.32 -23.09
N ASP A 76 9.45 -0.29 -23.23
CA ASP A 76 8.75 -0.85 -24.39
C ASP A 76 9.09 -0.04 -25.66
N ASP A 77 9.13 1.29 -25.60
CA ASP A 77 9.51 2.17 -26.72
C ASP A 77 11.00 2.09 -27.10
N ALA A 78 11.87 1.78 -26.12
CA ALA A 78 13.30 1.61 -26.34
C ALA A 78 13.68 0.21 -26.85
N SER A 79 12.73 -0.72 -26.93
CA SER A 79 12.97 -2.07 -27.45
C SER A 79 13.20 -1.99 -28.96
N PRO A 80 14.35 -2.45 -29.49
CA PRO A 80 14.61 -2.42 -30.93
C PRO A 80 13.54 -3.26 -31.64
N LEU A 81 12.90 -2.69 -32.66
CA LEU A 81 12.15 -3.46 -33.65
C LEU A 81 13.06 -4.55 -34.23
N GLU A 82 13.00 -5.76 -33.68
CA GLU A 82 13.50 -6.94 -34.39
C GLU A 82 12.61 -7.14 -35.62
N LYS A 83 13.21 -6.96 -36.80
CA LYS A 83 12.61 -7.21 -38.11
C LYS A 83 12.75 -8.67 -38.50
#